data_AF-K1U6V9-F1
#
_entry.id   AF-K1U6V9-F1
#
_cell.length_a   1.000
_cell.length_b   1.000
_cell.length_c   1.000
_cell.angle_alpha   90.00
_cell.angle_beta   90.00
_cell.angle_gamma   90.00
#
_symmetry.space_group_name_H-M   'P 1'
#
loop_
_entity.id
_entity.type
_entity.pdbx_description
1 polymer ?
#
loop_
_entity_poly.entity_id
_entity_poly.type
_entity_poly.pdbx_seq_one_letter_code
_entity_poly.pdbx_strand_id
1 'polypeptide(L)' 'MAEMNPGQTRECEQKLPLPIGVSNYCLAVSEYYYIDKTMMIKDFIDERPMVTLFTRPRRFGKTLNMDMLRTYFERSDKD' A
#
# COMPACT_ATOMS: atom_id res chain seq x y z
N MET A 1 -3.75 -44.80 16.37
CA MET A 1 -2.50 -44.78 15.60
C MET A 1 -2.87 -44.63 14.14
N ALA A 2 -2.92 -43.39 13.65
CA ALA A 2 -2.95 -43.10 12.23
C ALA A 2 -1.64 -42.40 11.92
N GLU A 3 -0.85 -42.98 11.02
CA GLU A 3 0.49 -42.55 10.70
C GLU A 3 0.46 -41.17 10.04
N MET A 4 1.22 -40.22 10.59
CA MET A 4 1.50 -38.92 9.96
C MET A 4 2.55 -39.14 8.87
N ASN A 5 2.25 -38.73 7.63
CA ASN A 5 3.24 -38.72 6.55
C ASN A 5 4.27 -37.59 6.76
N PRO A 6 5.57 -37.91 6.91
CA PRO A 6 6.64 -36.91 6.95
C PRO A 6 6.97 -36.46 5.53
N GLY A 7 6.21 -35.50 5.01
CA GLY A 7 6.45 -35.01 3.64
C GLY A 7 5.55 -33.88 3.16
N GLN A 8 4.55 -33.46 3.93
CA GLN A 8 3.72 -32.32 3.56
C GLN A 8 4.34 -31.04 4.13
N THR A 9 5.34 -30.50 3.43
CA THR A 9 5.64 -29.07 3.54
C THR A 9 4.35 -28.35 3.20
N ARG A 10 3.78 -27.66 4.20
CA ARG A 10 2.60 -26.80 4.04
C ARG A 10 2.78 -25.97 2.77
N GLU A 11 1.79 -25.99 1.88
CA GLU A 11 1.79 -25.16 0.68
C GLU A 11 2.27 -23.76 1.06
N CYS A 12 3.35 -23.31 0.43
CA CYS A 12 3.91 -22.00 0.65
C CYS A 12 2.80 -20.97 0.44
N GLU A 13 2.36 -20.32 1.51
CA GLU A 13 1.51 -19.13 1.47
C GLU A 13 2.01 -18.24 0.33
N GLN A 14 1.21 -18.08 -0.73
CA GLN A 14 1.63 -17.27 -1.87
C GLN A 14 1.78 -15.83 -1.40
N LYS A 15 3.04 -15.42 -1.17
CA LYS A 15 3.36 -14.07 -0.71
C LYS A 15 3.09 -13.10 -1.84
N LEU A 16 2.23 -12.11 -1.59
CA LEU A 16 2.02 -11.00 -2.52
C LEU A 16 3.34 -10.24 -2.74
N PRO A 17 3.55 -9.64 -3.91
CA PRO A 17 4.72 -8.79 -4.14
C PRO A 17 4.60 -7.45 -3.39
N LEU A 18 5.74 -6.79 -3.15
CA LEU A 18 5.76 -5.39 -2.72
C LEU A 18 5.41 -4.47 -3.90
N PRO A 19 4.71 -3.33 -3.68
CA PRO A 19 4.26 -2.41 -4.73
C PRO A 19 5.39 -1.50 -5.25
N ILE A 20 6.56 -2.07 -5.55
CA ILE A 20 7.73 -1.30 -6.01
C ILE A 20 7.50 -0.85 -7.45
N GLY A 21 7.41 0.47 -7.66
CA GLY A 21 7.17 1.05 -8.98
C GLY A 21 5.70 1.10 -9.38
N VAL A 22 4.80 0.60 -8.54
CA VAL A 22 3.36 0.79 -8.68
C VAL A 22 3.00 2.20 -8.24
N SER A 23 2.18 2.89 -9.02
CA SER A 23 1.75 4.26 -8.74
C SER A 23 0.24 4.42 -8.65
N ASN A 24 -0.53 3.37 -8.95
CA ASN A 24 -1.98 3.35 -8.78
C ASN A 24 -2.31 2.78 -7.39
N TYR A 25 -3.02 3.56 -6.58
CA TYR A 25 -3.36 3.22 -5.20
C TYR A 25 -4.35 2.05 -5.12
N CYS A 26 -5.44 2.07 -5.89
CA CYS A 26 -6.46 1.01 -5.88
C CYS A 26 -5.84 -0.36 -6.20
N LEU A 27 -5.01 -0.42 -7.24
CA LEU A 27 -4.27 -1.61 -7.65
C LEU A 27 -3.28 -2.06 -6.57
N ALA A 28 -2.57 -1.11 -5.93
CA ALA A 28 -1.62 -1.44 -4.88
C ALA A 28 -2.30 -2.06 -3.65
N VAL A 29 -3.49 -1.58 -3.29
CA VAL A 29 -4.26 -2.11 -2.15
C VAL A 29 -4.87 -3.48 -2.45
N SER A 30 -5.26 -3.75 -3.70
CA SER A 30 -5.91 -5.02 -4.05
C SER A 30 -4.93 -6.15 -4.34
N GLU A 31 -3.80 -5.88 -5.02
CA GLU A 31 -2.93 -6.94 -5.56
C GLU A 31 -1.55 -7.08 -4.88
N TYR A 32 -1.21 -6.22 -3.92
CA TYR A 32 0.13 -6.17 -3.32
C TYR A 32 0.09 -6.15 -1.81
N TYR A 33 1.25 -6.42 -1.18
CA TYR A 33 1.44 -6.03 0.22
C TYR A 33 1.52 -4.52 0.33
N TYR A 34 0.39 -3.91 0.66
CA TYR A 34 0.27 -2.49 0.90
C TYR A 34 0.41 -2.17 2.40
N ILE A 35 1.25 -1.19 2.71
CA ILE A 35 1.31 -0.62 4.06
C ILE A 35 0.31 0.52 4.09
N ASP A 36 -0.71 0.39 4.94
CA ASP A 36 -1.69 1.44 5.15
C ASP A 36 -1.02 2.70 5.71
N LYS A 37 -1.22 3.83 5.02
CA LYS A 37 -0.70 5.15 5.37
C LYS A 37 -1.81 6.17 5.57
N THR A 38 -3.06 5.75 5.70
CA THR A 38 -4.20 6.65 5.93
C THR A 38 -4.04 7.52 7.18
N MET A 39 -3.29 7.07 8.19
CA MET A 39 -2.92 7.90 9.34
C MET A 39 -2.17 9.19 8.95
N MET A 40 -1.36 9.16 7.88
CA MET A 40 -0.71 10.36 7.34
C MET A 40 -1.73 11.40 6.85
N ILE A 41 -2.88 10.95 6.33
CA ILE A 41 -3.96 11.83 5.86
C ILE A 41 -4.61 12.54 7.06
N LYS A 42 -4.86 11.79 8.13
CA LYS A 42 -5.35 12.36 9.39
C LYS A 42 -4.40 13.45 9.89
N ASP A 43 -3.11 13.17 9.94
CA ASP A 43 -2.11 14.13 10.40
C ASP A 43 -2.09 15.40 9.53
N PHE A 44 -2.24 15.28 8.20
CA PHE A 44 -2.36 16.46 7.32
C PHE A 44 -3.61 17.31 7.59
N ILE A 45 -4.74 16.68 7.89
CA ILE A 45 -5.99 17.39 8.21
C ILE A 45 -5.87 18.12 9.55
N ASP A 46 -5.22 17.49 10.53
CA ASP A 46 -5.06 18.02 11.88
C ASP A 46 -4.01 19.14 11.93
N GLU A 47 -2.85 18.95 11.29
CA GLU A 47 -1.73 19.89 11.34
C GLU A 47 -1.86 21.06 10.35
N ARG A 48 -2.63 20.89 9.27
CA ARG A 48 -2.88 21.91 8.21
C ARG A 48 -1.60 22.61 7.70
N PRO A 49 -0.56 21.86 7.29
CA PRO A 49 0.67 22.46 6.81
C PRO A 49 0.43 23.25 5.51
N MET A 50 1.05 24.44 5.38
CA MET A 50 0.99 25.21 4.13
C MET A 50 1.76 24.54 2.99
N VAL A 51 2.86 23.86 3.31
CA VAL A 51 3.71 23.13 2.35
C VAL A 51 4.24 21.87 3.03
N THR A 52 4.08 20.73 2.36
CA THR A 52 4.68 19.44 2.76
C THR A 52 5.71 19.00 1.73
N LEU A 53 6.96 18.77 2.16
CA LEU A 53 8.05 18.34 1.28
C LEU A 53 8.35 16.85 1.44
N PHE A 54 8.15 16.08 0.37
CA PHE A 54 8.61 14.68 0.30
C PHE A 54 10.03 14.63 -0.27
N THR A 55 11.02 14.28 0.56
CA THR A 55 12.46 14.19 0.17
C THR A 55 12.73 13.16 -0.93
N ARG A 56 13.93 13.09 -1.51
CA ARG A 56 14.22 12.34 -2.77
C ARG A 56 14.64 10.84 -2.69
N PRO A 57 14.26 10.00 -1.71
CA PRO A 57 14.46 8.54 -1.88
C PRO A 57 13.64 7.97 -3.04
N ARG A 58 14.30 7.35 -4.03
CA ARG A 58 13.66 6.75 -5.19
C ARG A 58 12.93 5.46 -4.80
N ARG A 59 11.77 5.20 -5.42
CA ARG A 59 10.90 4.02 -5.18
C ARG A 59 10.34 3.91 -3.76
N PHE A 60 10.37 5.00 -2.99
CA PHE A 60 9.84 5.04 -1.62
C PHE A 60 8.31 5.25 -1.55
N GLY A 61 7.60 5.09 -2.67
CA GLY A 61 6.14 5.20 -2.72
C GLY A 61 5.59 6.64 -2.65
N LYS A 62 6.37 7.67 -3.00
CA LYS A 62 5.90 9.07 -3.00
C LYS A 62 4.78 9.30 -4.02
N THR A 63 4.98 8.82 -5.25
CA THR A 63 3.96 8.90 -6.30
C THR A 63 2.70 8.13 -5.90
N LEU A 64 2.87 6.91 -5.39
CA LEU A 64 1.76 6.10 -4.87
C LEU A 64 1.01 6.81 -3.73
N ASN A 65 1.72 7.51 -2.84
CA ASN A 65 1.12 8.31 -1.79
C ASN A 65 0.33 9.51 -2.33
N MET A 66 0.83 10.17 -3.38
CA MET A 66 0.09 11.26 -4.03
C MET A 66 -1.21 10.75 -4.67
N ASP A 67 -1.17 9.56 -5.26
CA ASP A 67 -2.38 8.92 -5.82
C ASP A 67 -3.37 8.51 -4.72
N MET A 68 -2.90 7.94 -3.60
CA MET A 68 -3.74 7.69 -2.42
C MET A 68 -4.45 8.96 -1.92
N LEU A 69 -3.71 10.08 -1.79
CA LEU A 69 -4.30 11.35 -1.35
C LEU A 69 -5.35 11.84 -2.34
N ARG A 70 -5.06 11.73 -3.64
CA ARG A 70 -6.01 12.04 -4.70
C ARG A 70 -7.27 11.20 -4.56
N THR A 71 -7.16 9.88 -4.47
CA THR A 71 -8.30 8.95 -4.32
C THR A 71 -9.11 9.24 -3.05
N TYR A 72 -8.47 9.65 -1.96
CA TYR A 72 -9.17 9.96 -0.70
C TYR A 72 -9.99 11.26 -0.78
N PHE A 73 -9.43 12.32 -1.39
CA PHE A 73 -10.07 13.64 -1.41
C PHE A 73 -10.93 13.92 -2.65
N GLU A 74 -10.65 13.26 -3.78
CA GLU A 74 -11.44 13.41 -5.00
C GLU A 74 -12.61 12.43 -4.99
N ARG A 75 -13.84 12.94 -5.14
CA ARG A 75 -14.99 12.10 -5.51
C ARG A 75 -14.97 11.87 -7.01
N SER A 76 -14.48 10.70 -7.40
CA SER A 76 -14.41 10.24 -8.80
C SER A 76 -15.31 9.03 -8.97
N ASP A 77 -16.14 9.01 -10.02
CA ASP A 77 -17.00 7.87 -10.35
C ASP A 77 -16.23 6.79 -11.16
N LYS A 78 -14.92 6.97 -11.38
CA LYS A 78 -14.10 6.21 -12.35
C LYS A 78 -12.99 5.34 -11.74
N ASP A 79 -12.87 5.30 -10.41
CA ASP A 79 -11.81 4.58 -9.69
C ASP A 79 -12.34 3.33 -8.98
#